data_AF-A0A7V9BQL7-F1
#
_entry.id   AF-A0A7V9BQL7-F1
#
_cell.length_a   1.000
_cell.length_b   1.000
_cell.length_c   1.000
_cell.angle_alpha   90.00
_cell.angle_beta   90.00
_cell.angle_gamma   90.00
#
_symmetry.space_group_name_H-M   'P 1'
#
loop_
_entity.id
_entity.type
_entity.pdbx_description
1 polymer ?
#
loop_
_entity_poly.entity_id
_entity_poly.type
_entity_poly.pdbx_seq_one_letter_code
_entity_poly.pdbx_strand_id
1 'polypeptide(L)'
;TYDPRFEKLAKTWRARQQLLFNGGLRIYTTVDLDEQEAAEQAVASVLTLPTDPYGSLVSIEPQTGHVKAMVGGRDFFARKKVDQQAKLNLAIQGEPDLGRVQDCGAIKVEERAPGCGRQAGSAFKPFALAAAIERGHLLSESFKAPACITFPTADNGAPWSPCNYEEAPYGNMSLLDATVFSVNVVYAQLALEIGPEAVVETAEAMGIRTPLSPVASAVLGTNTVNPLGMASAYGTLATNGTHHPPVAITKITDSSGKILYEDRSQPDPDALDPQAAYITTSALTQVLSRGTGSAYGQIGRPAAGKTGTAQDYHDAWFVGYTPDRVASVWIGYPSGPISMVPSCEIYRNAVGQEVCRNTRIQVSGGTWPTLIWANFMQRALADTPADSFPVPGGGLVTVEVDTRTDCLAGDFTPPDKIATVTFPSGSAPTETCPLPGDSLSVPDVLRFPIEEAARILQDQGFAVSQAEEPTFTYPPGTVIDQSPEPGVEVLPGSTVTVVVSAPGVEKSVVPSVLGLPGKEAEAQLRADDFAVRAIQEAESDPSDAKKHRGLVWKQEPASGTEVKRGSLVTIWVNPS
;
A
#
# COMPACT_ATOMS: atom_id res chain seq x y z
N THR A 1 -2.84 -32.06 -31.99
CA THR A 1 -3.46 -31.97 -30.66
C THR A 1 -4.94 -32.26 -30.78
N TYR A 2 -5.48 -33.00 -29.82
CA TYR A 2 -6.89 -33.34 -29.71
C TYR A 2 -7.48 -32.35 -28.71
N ASP A 3 -8.28 -31.41 -29.19
CA ASP A 3 -9.18 -30.65 -28.32
C ASP A 3 -10.56 -31.33 -28.45
N PRO A 4 -11.11 -31.89 -27.36
CA PRO A 4 -12.39 -32.57 -27.39
C PRO A 4 -13.52 -31.68 -27.90
N ARG A 5 -13.41 -30.35 -27.75
CA ARG A 5 -14.37 -29.38 -28.30
C ARG A 5 -14.47 -29.46 -29.83
N PHE A 6 -13.42 -29.89 -30.51
CA PHE A 6 -13.37 -30.06 -31.97
C PHE A 6 -13.66 -31.49 -32.45
N GLU A 7 -14.02 -32.43 -31.58
CA GLU A 7 -14.49 -33.76 -32.01
C GLU A 7 -15.74 -33.67 -32.89
N LYS A 8 -16.59 -32.66 -32.61
CA LYS A 8 -17.78 -32.35 -33.41
C LYS A 8 -17.46 -31.84 -34.82
N LEU A 9 -16.23 -31.35 -35.05
CA LEU A 9 -15.76 -31.01 -36.39
C LEU A 9 -15.37 -32.29 -37.13
N ALA A 10 -14.34 -33.00 -36.65
CA ALA A 10 -14.00 -34.35 -37.09
C ALA A 10 -12.99 -35.03 -36.16
N LYS A 11 -13.03 -36.37 -36.13
CA LYS A 11 -12.16 -37.21 -35.29
C LYS A 11 -10.68 -37.13 -35.65
N THR A 12 -10.33 -36.79 -36.90
CA THR A 12 -8.93 -36.76 -37.36
C THR A 12 -8.49 -35.34 -37.73
N TRP A 13 -7.21 -35.04 -37.55
CA TRP A 13 -6.61 -33.78 -38.00
C TRP A 13 -6.86 -33.51 -39.50
N ARG A 14 -6.64 -34.52 -40.34
CA ARG A 14 -6.79 -34.38 -41.80
C ARG A 14 -8.23 -34.08 -42.21
N ALA A 15 -9.22 -34.70 -41.57
CA ALA A 15 -10.63 -34.41 -41.82
C ALA A 15 -11.00 -33.00 -41.34
N ARG A 16 -10.47 -32.55 -40.19
CA ARG A 16 -10.64 -31.16 -39.73
C ARG A 16 -10.04 -30.14 -40.70
N GLN A 17 -8.84 -30.39 -41.25
CA GLN A 17 -8.28 -29.52 -42.29
C GLN A 17 -9.11 -29.51 -43.58
N GLN A 18 -9.60 -30.67 -44.03
CA GLN A 18 -10.48 -30.72 -45.21
C GLN A 18 -11.78 -29.95 -44.98
N LEU A 19 -12.38 -30.06 -43.80
CA LEU A 19 -13.56 -29.27 -43.43
C LEU A 19 -13.26 -27.76 -43.40
N LEU A 20 -12.11 -27.36 -42.88
CA LEU A 20 -11.69 -25.96 -42.85
C LEU A 20 -11.60 -25.34 -44.25
N PHE A 21 -11.01 -26.05 -45.21
CA PHE A 21 -10.77 -25.50 -46.56
C PHE A 21 -11.92 -25.76 -47.54
N ASN A 22 -12.67 -26.86 -47.39
CA ASN A 22 -13.66 -27.30 -48.36
C ASN A 22 -15.08 -27.47 -47.80
N GLY A 23 -15.26 -27.40 -46.47
CA GLY A 23 -16.52 -27.71 -45.80
C GLY A 23 -17.55 -26.58 -45.77
N GLY A 24 -17.22 -25.40 -46.30
CA GLY A 24 -18.10 -24.23 -46.28
C GLY A 24 -18.41 -23.72 -44.87
N LEU A 25 -17.45 -23.87 -43.94
CA LEU A 25 -17.63 -23.43 -42.55
C LEU A 25 -17.80 -21.92 -42.46
N ARG A 26 -18.65 -21.47 -41.53
CA ARG A 26 -18.69 -20.08 -41.07
C ARG A 26 -18.12 -20.04 -39.66
N ILE A 27 -17.04 -19.27 -39.48
CA ILE A 27 -16.32 -19.13 -38.21
C ILE A 27 -16.57 -17.71 -37.71
N TYR A 28 -17.14 -17.59 -36.51
CA TYR A 28 -17.45 -16.31 -35.86
C TYR A 28 -16.37 -16.07 -34.81
N THR A 29 -15.57 -15.03 -35.03
CA THR A 29 -14.43 -14.66 -34.19
C THR A 29 -14.77 -13.48 -33.31
N THR A 30 -13.92 -13.24 -32.31
CA THR A 30 -14.00 -12.08 -31.42
C THR A 30 -13.13 -10.91 -31.87
N VAL A 31 -12.27 -11.13 -32.88
CA VAL A 31 -11.39 -10.10 -33.45
C VAL A 31 -12.19 -8.88 -33.90
N ASP A 32 -11.67 -7.72 -33.55
CA ASP A 32 -12.15 -6.43 -34.02
C ASP A 32 -11.16 -5.94 -35.09
N LEU A 33 -11.63 -5.72 -36.31
CA LEU A 33 -10.73 -5.43 -37.43
C LEU A 33 -10.10 -4.04 -37.32
N ASP A 34 -10.79 -3.08 -36.71
CA ASP A 34 -10.27 -1.74 -36.51
C ASP A 34 -9.20 -1.74 -35.41
N GLU A 35 -9.42 -2.50 -34.32
CA GLU A 35 -8.38 -2.71 -33.31
C GLU A 35 -7.20 -3.54 -33.83
N GLN A 36 -7.45 -4.56 -34.66
CA GLN A 36 -6.38 -5.35 -35.26
C GLN A 36 -5.47 -4.48 -36.13
N GLU A 37 -6.06 -3.62 -36.98
CA GLU A 37 -5.30 -2.64 -37.76
C GLU A 37 -4.56 -1.65 -36.85
N ALA A 38 -5.21 -1.15 -35.79
CA ALA A 38 -4.57 -0.25 -34.83
C ALA A 38 -3.37 -0.90 -34.13
N ALA A 39 -3.45 -2.19 -33.79
CA ALA A 39 -2.37 -2.95 -33.17
C ALA A 39 -1.18 -3.13 -34.13
N GLU A 40 -1.43 -3.51 -35.38
CA GLU A 40 -0.41 -3.65 -36.41
C GLU A 40 0.30 -2.32 -36.68
N GLN A 41 -0.47 -1.23 -36.80
CA GLN A 41 0.06 0.11 -37.00
C GLN A 41 0.86 0.59 -35.77
N ALA A 42 0.40 0.31 -34.54
CA ALA A 42 1.11 0.69 -33.33
C ALA A 42 2.50 0.04 -33.28
N VAL A 43 2.59 -1.27 -33.54
CA VAL A 43 3.87 -2.00 -33.59
C VAL A 43 4.77 -1.47 -34.73
N ALA A 44 4.21 -1.34 -35.94
CA ALA A 44 4.96 -0.89 -37.12
C ALA A 44 5.45 0.57 -37.02
N SER A 45 4.73 1.42 -36.28
CA SER A 45 5.12 2.83 -36.07
C SER A 45 6.37 3.00 -35.22
N VAL A 46 6.68 2.02 -34.36
CA VAL A 46 7.82 2.05 -33.44
C VAL A 46 8.99 1.21 -33.96
N LEU A 47 8.69 0.00 -34.46
CA LEU A 47 9.67 -0.95 -34.98
C LEU A 47 9.81 -0.80 -36.49
N THR A 48 10.40 0.31 -36.91
CA THR A 48 10.43 0.74 -38.32
C THR A 48 11.56 0.11 -39.13
N LEU A 49 12.60 -0.44 -38.48
CA LEU A 49 13.78 -0.94 -39.18
C LEU A 49 13.79 -2.47 -39.31
N PRO A 50 14.28 -3.04 -40.43
CA PRO A 50 14.43 -4.48 -40.57
C PRO A 50 15.35 -5.13 -39.53
N THR A 51 16.22 -4.37 -38.88
CA THR A 51 17.12 -4.83 -37.82
C THR A 51 16.55 -4.71 -36.42
N ASP A 52 15.44 -3.99 -36.23
CA ASP A 52 14.81 -3.84 -34.91
C ASP A 52 14.40 -5.22 -34.33
N PRO A 53 14.16 -5.36 -33.03
CA PRO A 53 13.55 -6.57 -32.46
C PRO A 53 12.15 -6.85 -33.04
N TYR A 54 11.57 -7.99 -32.67
CA TYR A 54 10.19 -8.32 -33.00
C TYR A 54 9.28 -7.77 -31.92
N GLY A 55 8.10 -7.30 -32.33
CA GLY A 55 7.02 -6.91 -31.43
C GLY A 55 5.91 -7.95 -31.45
N SER A 56 5.27 -8.13 -30.29
CA SER A 56 4.04 -8.89 -30.14
C SER A 56 3.07 -8.09 -29.29
N LEU A 57 1.78 -8.11 -29.65
CA LEU A 57 0.72 -7.39 -28.95
C LEU A 57 -0.53 -8.27 -28.88
N VAL A 58 -1.13 -8.39 -27.70
CA VAL A 58 -2.47 -9.00 -27.53
C VAL A 58 -3.38 -8.02 -26.81
N SER A 59 -4.58 -7.80 -27.36
CA SER A 59 -5.66 -7.01 -26.76
C SER A 59 -6.82 -7.92 -26.36
N ILE A 60 -7.32 -7.74 -25.15
CA ILE A 60 -8.48 -8.47 -24.61
C ILE A 60 -9.51 -7.47 -24.05
N GLU A 61 -10.78 -7.78 -24.29
CA GLU A 61 -11.91 -7.22 -23.55
C GLU A 61 -12.08 -7.97 -22.22
N PRO A 62 -11.74 -7.34 -21.07
CA PRO A 62 -11.62 -8.07 -19.81
C PRO A 62 -12.95 -8.63 -19.29
N GLN A 63 -14.10 -8.02 -19.63
CA GLN A 63 -15.44 -8.48 -19.21
C GLN A 63 -15.92 -9.75 -19.90
N THR A 64 -15.27 -10.17 -20.98
CA THR A 64 -15.73 -11.29 -21.82
C THR A 64 -14.62 -12.28 -22.14
N GLY A 65 -13.36 -11.88 -21.95
CA GLY A 65 -12.19 -12.63 -22.42
C GLY A 65 -12.04 -12.55 -23.94
N HIS A 66 -12.84 -11.76 -24.66
CA HIS A 66 -12.76 -11.67 -26.10
C HIS A 66 -11.40 -11.11 -26.54
N VAL A 67 -10.68 -11.87 -27.37
CA VAL A 67 -9.42 -11.44 -27.98
C VAL A 67 -9.71 -10.52 -29.16
N LYS A 68 -9.49 -9.22 -28.98
CA LYS A 68 -9.87 -8.18 -29.95
C LYS A 68 -8.80 -7.92 -31.00
N ALA A 69 -7.53 -8.02 -30.62
CA ALA A 69 -6.40 -7.91 -31.53
C ALA A 69 -5.25 -8.85 -31.11
N MET A 70 -4.50 -9.35 -32.09
CA MET A 70 -3.31 -10.17 -31.87
C MET A 70 -2.28 -9.93 -32.98
N VAL A 71 -1.12 -9.41 -32.60
CA VAL A 71 0.07 -9.27 -33.45
C VAL A 71 1.10 -10.29 -32.97
N GLY A 72 1.41 -11.28 -33.81
CA GLY A 72 2.32 -12.38 -33.46
C GLY A 72 3.77 -12.19 -33.92
N GLY A 73 4.08 -11.09 -34.61
CA GLY A 73 5.39 -10.86 -35.23
C GLY A 73 5.29 -9.81 -36.34
N ARG A 74 6.33 -9.67 -37.16
CA ARG A 74 6.43 -8.59 -38.16
C ARG A 74 5.47 -8.72 -39.33
N ASP A 75 5.48 -9.89 -39.96
CA ASP A 75 4.63 -10.16 -41.12
C ASP A 75 4.45 -11.67 -41.24
N PHE A 76 3.22 -12.14 -41.01
CA PHE A 76 2.93 -13.56 -41.12
C PHE A 76 3.10 -14.09 -42.55
N PHE A 77 2.85 -13.26 -43.55
CA PHE A 77 2.80 -13.65 -44.97
C PHE A 77 4.16 -13.54 -45.66
N ALA A 78 5.16 -12.95 -45.02
CA ALA A 78 6.53 -12.91 -45.51
C ALA A 78 7.05 -14.32 -45.84
N ARG A 79 7.78 -14.42 -46.96
CA ARG A 79 8.43 -15.67 -47.35
C ARG A 79 9.54 -15.98 -46.34
N LYS A 80 9.69 -17.25 -45.94
CA LYS A 80 10.74 -17.69 -44.98
C LYS A 80 12.18 -17.24 -45.30
N LYS A 81 12.47 -17.04 -46.58
CA LYS A 81 13.79 -16.54 -47.04
C LYS A 81 14.01 -15.04 -46.77
N VAL A 82 12.94 -14.28 -46.58
CA VAL A 82 12.93 -12.85 -46.23
C VAL A 82 12.92 -12.70 -44.72
N ASP A 83 12.02 -13.44 -44.06
CA ASP A 83 11.93 -13.51 -42.61
C ASP A 83 11.74 -14.98 -42.19
N GLN A 84 12.75 -15.53 -41.53
CA GLN A 84 12.72 -16.91 -41.06
C GLN A 84 11.68 -17.15 -39.94
N GLN A 85 11.27 -16.08 -39.25
CA GLN A 85 10.34 -16.08 -38.13
C GLN A 85 8.91 -15.67 -38.52
N ALA A 86 8.64 -15.34 -39.80
CA ALA A 86 7.31 -14.93 -40.29
C ALA A 86 6.17 -15.85 -39.83
N LYS A 87 6.39 -17.16 -39.73
CA LYS A 87 5.35 -18.13 -39.35
C LYS A 87 5.28 -18.43 -37.84
N LEU A 88 6.08 -17.75 -37.03
CA LEU A 88 6.06 -17.86 -35.58
C LEU A 88 5.03 -16.88 -35.01
N ASN A 89 4.12 -17.37 -34.17
CA ASN A 89 3.21 -16.51 -33.43
C ASN A 89 3.75 -16.30 -32.00
N LEU A 90 4.40 -15.16 -31.80
CA LEU A 90 5.02 -14.76 -30.53
C LEU A 90 3.98 -14.45 -29.44
N ALA A 91 2.73 -14.20 -29.82
CA ALA A 91 1.65 -13.89 -28.89
C ALA A 91 1.22 -15.09 -28.03
N ILE A 92 1.49 -16.31 -28.48
CA ILE A 92 1.00 -17.56 -27.87
C ILE A 92 2.12 -18.58 -27.63
N GLN A 93 3.38 -18.15 -27.55
CA GLN A 93 4.49 -19.10 -27.33
C GLN A 93 4.34 -19.81 -25.97
N GLY A 94 4.61 -21.11 -25.91
CA GLY A 94 4.45 -21.87 -24.68
C GLY A 94 3.00 -22.06 -24.19
N GLU A 95 1.97 -21.56 -24.90
CA GLU A 95 0.58 -21.84 -24.54
C GLU A 95 0.32 -23.35 -24.58
N PRO A 96 -0.19 -23.96 -23.49
CA PRO A 96 -0.58 -25.35 -23.51
C PRO A 96 -1.66 -25.57 -24.58
N ASP A 97 -1.67 -26.77 -25.18
CA ASP A 97 -2.64 -27.22 -26.17
C ASP A 97 -2.59 -26.56 -27.58
N LEU A 98 -1.86 -25.46 -27.77
CA LEU A 98 -1.85 -24.65 -29.02
C LEU A 98 -0.65 -24.87 -29.97
N GLY A 99 0.07 -26.00 -29.93
CA GLY A 99 1.08 -26.29 -30.98
C GLY A 99 2.11 -27.38 -30.69
N ARG A 100 3.34 -27.25 -31.24
CA ARG A 100 4.51 -28.16 -31.15
C ARG A 100 5.71 -27.53 -30.40
N VAL A 101 6.12 -28.04 -29.21
CA VAL A 101 6.97 -27.41 -28.13
C VAL A 101 8.30 -28.01 -28.37
N GLN A 102 9.24 -27.11 -28.50
CA GLN A 102 10.63 -27.41 -28.36
C GLN A 102 11.00 -26.92 -26.97
N ASP A 103 11.49 -27.85 -26.18
CA ASP A 103 11.62 -27.79 -24.74
C ASP A 103 12.35 -26.54 -24.23
N CYS A 104 11.79 -25.95 -23.18
CA CYS A 104 12.28 -24.74 -22.52
C CYS A 104 12.97 -25.15 -21.23
N GLY A 105 13.99 -26.00 -21.36
CA GLY A 105 14.83 -26.44 -20.25
C GLY A 105 14.63 -27.87 -19.74
N ALA A 106 13.77 -28.73 -20.29
CA ALA A 106 13.70 -30.13 -19.85
C ALA A 106 14.70 -31.06 -20.59
N ILE A 107 15.08 -32.15 -19.92
CA ILE A 107 16.07 -33.16 -20.37
C ILE A 107 15.47 -34.13 -21.43
N LYS A 108 14.15 -34.15 -21.59
CA LYS A 108 13.45 -35.00 -22.54
C LYS A 108 12.46 -34.21 -23.38
N VAL A 109 12.76 -34.15 -24.67
CA VAL A 109 11.88 -33.65 -25.72
C VAL A 109 10.66 -34.56 -25.82
N GLU A 110 9.55 -34.14 -25.24
CA GLU A 110 8.22 -34.60 -25.64
C GLU A 110 7.48 -33.40 -26.24
N GLU A 111 7.01 -33.54 -27.47
CA GLU A 111 6.40 -32.47 -28.28
C GLU A 111 5.32 -31.63 -27.50
N ARG A 112 5.21 -30.26 -27.64
CA ARG A 112 3.93 -29.41 -27.93
C ARG A 112 3.64 -27.89 -27.47
N ALA A 113 4.03 -26.78 -28.19
CA ALA A 113 3.66 -25.33 -28.49
C ALA A 113 4.84 -24.55 -29.24
N PRO A 114 4.73 -23.68 -30.27
CA PRO A 114 5.92 -23.15 -30.99
C PRO A 114 6.86 -22.25 -30.14
N GLY A 115 8.03 -22.80 -29.79
CA GLY A 115 9.07 -22.12 -29.03
C GLY A 115 8.75 -21.94 -27.54
N CYS A 116 9.69 -21.34 -26.83
CA CYS A 116 9.57 -21.04 -25.41
C CYS A 116 8.86 -19.71 -25.20
N GLY A 117 8.12 -19.59 -24.09
CA GLY A 117 7.68 -18.30 -23.60
C GLY A 117 8.89 -17.37 -23.37
N ARG A 118 8.61 -16.16 -22.91
CA ARG A 118 9.56 -15.08 -22.71
C ARG A 118 9.59 -14.69 -21.26
N GLN A 119 10.77 -14.37 -20.73
CA GLN A 119 10.89 -13.97 -19.33
C GLN A 119 10.14 -12.66 -19.13
N ALA A 120 9.17 -12.64 -18.23
CA ALA A 120 8.30 -11.48 -18.02
C ALA A 120 9.07 -10.29 -17.38
N GLY A 121 10.18 -10.59 -16.70
CA GLY A 121 10.85 -9.63 -15.84
C GLY A 121 9.89 -9.06 -14.78
N SER A 122 10.07 -7.79 -14.43
CA SER A 122 9.21 -7.09 -13.46
C SER A 122 7.71 -7.00 -13.83
N ALA A 123 7.27 -7.41 -15.03
CA ALA A 123 5.84 -7.53 -15.34
C ALA A 123 5.17 -8.68 -14.56
N PHE A 124 5.94 -9.56 -13.90
CA PHE A 124 5.41 -10.62 -13.04
C PHE A 124 5.10 -10.16 -11.60
N LYS A 125 5.67 -9.04 -11.17
CA LYS A 125 5.51 -8.49 -9.81
C LYS A 125 4.05 -8.26 -9.37
N PRO A 126 3.11 -7.88 -10.25
CA PRO A 126 1.72 -7.71 -9.83
C PRO A 126 1.07 -8.97 -9.27
N PHE A 127 1.51 -10.17 -9.66
CA PHE A 127 1.03 -11.43 -9.08
C PHE A 127 1.44 -11.56 -7.61
N ALA A 128 2.70 -11.25 -7.29
CA ALA A 128 3.17 -11.23 -5.91
C ALA A 128 2.53 -10.11 -5.09
N LEU A 129 2.28 -8.94 -5.69
CA LEU A 129 1.58 -7.86 -5.02
C LEU A 129 0.15 -8.27 -4.66
N ALA A 130 -0.61 -8.80 -5.62
CA ALA A 130 -1.97 -9.29 -5.39
C ALA A 130 -2.00 -10.35 -4.28
N ALA A 131 -1.13 -11.36 -4.37
CA ALA A 131 -0.99 -12.41 -3.35
C ALA A 131 -0.64 -11.85 -1.95
N ALA A 132 0.22 -10.82 -1.89
CA ALA A 132 0.59 -10.17 -0.64
C ALA A 132 -0.58 -9.40 -0.03
N ILE A 133 -1.33 -8.63 -0.82
CA ILE A 133 -2.50 -7.91 -0.33
C ILE A 133 -3.58 -8.87 0.18
N GLU A 134 -3.82 -10.00 -0.50
CA GLU A 134 -4.75 -11.04 -0.01
C GLU A 134 -4.33 -11.64 1.34
N ARG A 135 -3.02 -11.61 1.62
CA ARG A 135 -2.45 -12.08 2.88
C ARG A 135 -2.31 -10.99 3.94
N GLY A 136 -2.88 -9.81 3.67
CA GLY A 136 -2.97 -8.71 4.63
C GLY A 136 -1.80 -7.72 4.58
N HIS A 137 -0.89 -7.84 3.61
CA HIS A 137 0.17 -6.84 3.46
C HIS A 137 -0.40 -5.49 3.02
N LEU A 138 0.18 -4.40 3.53
CA LEU A 138 -0.23 -3.05 3.21
C LEU A 138 0.73 -2.38 2.22
N LEU A 139 0.18 -1.50 1.38
CA LEU A 139 0.97 -0.68 0.47
C LEU A 139 1.92 0.28 1.19
N SER A 140 1.64 0.63 2.45
CA SER A 140 2.48 1.48 3.31
C SER A 140 3.68 0.77 3.92
N GLU A 141 3.68 -0.57 3.97
CA GLU A 141 4.71 -1.33 4.64
C GLU A 141 6.10 -0.96 4.12
N SER A 142 7.01 -0.69 5.06
CA SER A 142 8.35 -0.19 4.76
C SER A 142 9.37 -1.33 4.70
N PHE A 143 10.03 -1.47 3.56
CA PHE A 143 11.08 -2.47 3.32
C PHE A 143 12.45 -1.82 3.17
N LYS A 144 13.50 -2.55 3.56
CA LYS A 144 14.87 -2.18 3.23
C LYS A 144 15.12 -2.37 1.74
N ALA A 145 15.68 -1.37 1.09
CA ALA A 145 15.97 -1.35 -0.34
C ALA A 145 17.45 -1.05 -0.63
N PRO A 146 18.40 -1.91 -0.18
CA PRO A 146 19.80 -1.79 -0.58
C PRO A 146 19.97 -2.04 -2.08
N ALA A 147 21.15 -1.73 -2.64
CA ALA A 147 21.48 -2.00 -4.04
C ALA A 147 21.31 -3.50 -4.41
N CYS A 148 21.81 -4.38 -3.54
CA CYS A 148 21.66 -5.83 -3.63
C CYS A 148 21.39 -6.39 -2.23
N ILE A 149 20.74 -7.54 -2.15
CA ILE A 149 20.52 -8.29 -0.91
C ILE A 149 20.84 -9.76 -1.17
N THR A 150 21.41 -10.47 -0.18
CA THR A 150 21.71 -11.90 -0.29
C THR A 150 20.85 -12.70 0.68
N PHE A 151 20.10 -13.66 0.15
CA PHE A 151 19.34 -14.64 0.91
C PHE A 151 20.09 -15.98 0.87
N PRO A 152 20.64 -16.46 2.00
CA PRO A 152 21.58 -17.59 1.98
C PRO A 152 20.95 -18.93 1.60
N THR A 153 19.62 -19.09 1.75
CA THR A 153 18.93 -20.39 1.60
C THR A 153 17.67 -20.31 0.74
N ALA A 154 17.54 -19.32 -0.14
CA ALA A 154 16.29 -19.02 -0.86
C ALA A 154 16.04 -19.90 -2.09
N ASP A 155 17.07 -20.47 -2.74
CA ASP A 155 16.91 -21.29 -3.94
C ASP A 155 17.21 -22.76 -3.63
N ASN A 156 16.25 -23.46 -3.04
CA ASN A 156 16.41 -24.86 -2.60
C ASN A 156 17.63 -25.07 -1.68
N GLY A 157 17.91 -24.09 -0.82
CA GLY A 157 19.06 -24.08 0.08
C GLY A 157 20.33 -23.43 -0.48
N ALA A 158 20.32 -22.94 -1.72
CA ALA A 158 21.41 -22.16 -2.29
C ALA A 158 21.25 -20.64 -2.03
N PRO A 159 22.36 -19.88 -1.99
CA PRO A 159 22.33 -18.44 -1.84
C PRO A 159 21.79 -17.77 -3.10
N TRP A 160 20.84 -16.85 -2.94
CA TRP A 160 20.29 -16.03 -4.00
C TRP A 160 20.56 -14.55 -3.71
N SER A 161 21.16 -13.83 -4.67
CA SER A 161 21.57 -12.43 -4.48
C SER A 161 20.99 -11.52 -5.57
N PRO A 162 19.71 -11.14 -5.49
CA PRO A 162 19.12 -10.20 -6.43
C PRO A 162 19.65 -8.77 -6.20
N CYS A 163 19.75 -8.02 -7.29
CA CYS A 163 20.11 -6.60 -7.30
C CYS A 163 19.02 -5.76 -7.95
N ASN A 164 18.95 -4.49 -7.56
CA ASN A 164 18.12 -3.49 -8.23
C ASN A 164 18.68 -3.15 -9.61
N TYR A 165 17.82 -2.57 -10.44
CA TYR A 165 18.22 -1.99 -11.71
C TYR A 165 19.31 -0.92 -11.49
N GLU A 166 20.39 -0.99 -12.28
CA GLU A 166 21.61 -0.16 -12.14
C GLU A 166 22.24 -0.18 -10.73
N GLU A 167 21.95 -1.21 -9.93
CA GLU A 167 22.45 -1.36 -8.55
C GLU A 167 22.15 -0.14 -7.66
N ALA A 168 21.05 0.57 -7.93
CA ALA A 168 20.68 1.76 -7.17
C ALA A 168 20.19 1.39 -5.75
N PRO A 169 20.72 2.05 -4.69
CA PRO A 169 20.19 1.95 -3.33
C PRO A 169 19.08 2.99 -3.09
N TYR A 170 18.02 2.59 -2.38
CA TYR A 170 16.86 3.45 -2.10
C TYR A 170 16.59 3.65 -0.59
N GLY A 171 17.47 3.16 0.28
CA GLY A 171 17.28 3.27 1.73
C GLY A 171 16.12 2.39 2.20
N ASN A 172 15.10 2.99 2.81
CA ASN A 172 13.84 2.31 3.11
C ASN A 172 12.75 2.88 2.21
N MET A 173 11.82 2.04 1.77
CA MET A 173 10.72 2.47 0.91
C MET A 173 9.45 1.66 1.15
N SER A 174 8.30 2.26 0.85
CA SER A 174 7.01 1.59 0.92
C SER A 174 6.85 0.50 -0.16
N LEU A 175 6.01 -0.50 0.08
CA LEU A 175 5.62 -1.48 -0.94
C LEU A 175 5.00 -0.82 -2.19
N LEU A 176 4.25 0.27 -1.98
CA LEU A 176 3.74 1.11 -3.07
C LEU A 176 4.87 1.67 -3.92
N ASP A 177 5.85 2.35 -3.32
CA ASP A 177 6.97 2.92 -4.06
C ASP A 177 7.81 1.83 -4.73
N ALA A 178 7.97 0.67 -4.07
CA ALA A 178 8.67 -0.47 -4.65
C ALA A 178 7.96 -1.01 -5.90
N THR A 179 6.62 -0.96 -5.92
CA THR A 179 5.79 -1.29 -7.09
C THR A 179 5.99 -0.26 -8.20
N VAL A 180 5.90 1.04 -7.85
CA VAL A 180 5.98 2.19 -8.77
C VAL A 180 7.33 2.29 -9.46
N PHE A 181 8.42 2.15 -8.69
CA PHE A 181 9.80 2.20 -9.19
C PHE A 181 10.38 0.83 -9.51
N SER A 182 9.58 -0.22 -9.35
CA SER A 182 9.91 -1.59 -9.74
C SER A 182 11.16 -2.14 -9.06
N VAL A 183 11.31 -1.93 -7.76
CA VAL A 183 12.51 -2.29 -6.98
C VAL A 183 12.56 -3.81 -6.75
N ASN A 184 13.70 -4.44 -7.05
CA ASN A 184 13.83 -5.91 -7.07
C ASN A 184 14.01 -6.48 -5.67
N VAL A 185 14.86 -5.85 -4.86
CA VAL A 185 15.19 -6.38 -3.54
C VAL A 185 13.99 -6.39 -2.59
N VAL A 186 13.06 -5.44 -2.72
CA VAL A 186 11.80 -5.41 -1.94
C VAL A 186 10.89 -6.57 -2.35
N TYR A 187 10.68 -6.76 -3.64
CA TYR A 187 9.87 -7.89 -4.14
C TYR A 187 10.52 -9.26 -3.86
N ALA A 188 11.85 -9.33 -3.79
CA ALA A 188 12.55 -10.53 -3.37
C ALA A 188 12.29 -10.87 -1.90
N GLN A 189 12.26 -9.87 -1.01
CA GLN A 189 11.85 -10.03 0.39
C GLN A 189 10.38 -10.48 0.46
N LEU A 190 9.49 -9.75 -0.22
CA LEU A 190 8.06 -10.04 -0.23
C LEU A 190 7.76 -11.47 -0.70
N ALA A 191 8.38 -11.92 -1.79
CA ALA A 191 8.17 -13.28 -2.31
C ALA A 191 8.65 -14.39 -1.36
N LEU A 192 9.68 -14.12 -0.56
CA LEU A 192 10.15 -15.06 0.46
C LEU A 192 9.26 -15.05 1.71
N GLU A 193 8.65 -13.91 2.03
CA GLU A 193 7.69 -13.79 3.14
C GLU A 193 6.37 -14.49 2.82
N ILE A 194 5.81 -14.28 1.62
CA ILE A 194 4.55 -14.93 1.21
C ILE A 194 4.74 -16.33 0.63
N GLY A 195 5.95 -16.70 0.23
CA GLY A 195 6.25 -17.98 -0.42
C GLY A 195 6.10 -17.92 -1.95
N PRO A 196 7.07 -18.44 -2.73
CA PRO A 196 7.00 -18.47 -4.19
C PRO A 196 5.79 -19.21 -4.77
N GLU A 197 5.26 -20.19 -4.04
CA GLU A 197 4.06 -20.94 -4.41
C GLU A 197 2.85 -20.02 -4.53
N ALA A 198 2.68 -19.10 -3.56
CA ALA A 198 1.59 -18.13 -3.58
C ALA A 198 1.64 -17.24 -4.83
N VAL A 199 2.84 -16.83 -5.24
CA VAL A 199 3.03 -16.00 -6.43
C VAL A 199 2.61 -16.75 -7.69
N VAL A 200 2.95 -18.03 -7.79
CA VAL A 200 2.60 -18.89 -8.93
C VAL A 200 1.11 -19.22 -8.92
N GLU A 201 0.54 -19.61 -7.78
CA GLU A 201 -0.89 -19.91 -7.63
C GLU A 201 -1.75 -18.70 -8.03
N THR A 202 -1.41 -17.50 -7.57
CA THR A 202 -2.09 -16.26 -7.98
C THR A 202 -1.94 -15.99 -9.48
N ALA A 203 -0.75 -16.21 -10.06
CA ALA A 203 -0.55 -16.04 -11.50
C ALA A 203 -1.39 -17.03 -12.34
N GLU A 204 -1.48 -18.29 -11.90
CA GLU A 204 -2.30 -19.33 -12.54
C GLU A 204 -3.79 -19.01 -12.42
N ALA A 205 -4.27 -18.67 -11.21
CA ALA A 205 -5.65 -18.28 -10.95
C ALA A 205 -6.07 -17.07 -11.79
N MET A 206 -5.18 -16.09 -11.93
CA MET A 206 -5.42 -14.92 -12.77
C MET A 206 -5.44 -15.26 -14.26
N GLY A 207 -4.87 -16.39 -14.71
CA GLY A 207 -5.02 -16.88 -16.09
C GLY A 207 -3.72 -17.15 -16.85
N ILE A 208 -2.56 -17.18 -16.19
CA ILE A 208 -1.32 -17.68 -16.80
C ILE A 208 -1.42 -19.20 -16.96
N ARG A 209 -1.25 -19.69 -18.19
CA ARG A 209 -1.35 -21.12 -18.52
C ARG A 209 -0.02 -21.78 -18.88
N THR A 210 1.01 -20.99 -19.17
CA THR A 210 2.36 -21.50 -19.38
C THR A 210 2.85 -22.20 -18.11
N PRO A 211 3.58 -23.33 -18.18
CA PRO A 211 4.12 -23.97 -16.99
C PRO A 211 4.97 -23.01 -16.15
N LEU A 212 4.67 -22.90 -14.86
CA LEU A 212 5.38 -22.03 -13.92
C LEU A 212 6.13 -22.88 -12.88
N SER A 213 7.29 -22.40 -12.46
CA SER A 213 8.06 -22.97 -11.35
C SER A 213 7.98 -22.05 -10.12
N PRO A 214 7.58 -22.56 -8.94
CA PRO A 214 7.53 -21.78 -7.70
C PRO A 214 8.94 -21.68 -7.09
N VAL A 215 9.75 -20.76 -7.62
CA VAL A 215 11.10 -20.48 -7.14
C VAL A 215 11.21 -19.02 -6.71
N ALA A 216 12.11 -18.67 -5.80
CA ALA A 216 12.25 -17.31 -5.28
C ALA A 216 12.41 -16.25 -6.39
N SER A 217 13.10 -16.60 -7.48
CA SER A 217 13.30 -15.72 -8.63
C SER A 217 12.05 -15.49 -9.49
N ALA A 218 10.98 -16.27 -9.30
CA ALA A 218 9.73 -16.18 -10.06
C ALA A 218 9.12 -14.78 -9.99
N VAL A 219 9.16 -14.13 -8.82
CA VAL A 219 8.65 -12.76 -8.62
C VAL A 219 9.36 -11.72 -9.49
N LEU A 220 10.61 -11.99 -9.87
CA LEU A 220 11.39 -11.14 -10.77
C LEU A 220 11.19 -11.53 -12.25
N GLY A 221 10.28 -12.46 -12.53
CA GLY A 221 9.85 -12.85 -13.87
C GLY A 221 10.81 -13.77 -14.61
N THR A 222 11.49 -14.67 -13.89
CA THR A 222 12.33 -15.73 -14.50
C THR A 222 11.51 -16.81 -15.19
N ASN A 223 10.24 -16.99 -14.78
CA ASN A 223 9.28 -17.82 -15.47
C ASN A 223 8.96 -17.26 -16.88
N THR A 224 8.90 -18.16 -17.86
CA THR A 224 8.58 -17.81 -19.23
C THR A 224 7.08 -17.79 -19.49
N VAL A 225 6.55 -16.66 -19.95
CA VAL A 225 5.13 -16.45 -20.25
C VAL A 225 4.94 -15.98 -21.69
N ASN A 226 3.70 -15.72 -22.11
CA ASN A 226 3.43 -15.11 -23.42
C ASN A 226 2.45 -13.93 -23.31
N PRO A 227 2.37 -13.09 -24.37
CA PRO A 227 1.46 -11.95 -24.38
C PRO A 227 -0.03 -12.28 -24.15
N LEU A 228 -0.54 -13.40 -24.68
CA LEU A 228 -1.93 -13.81 -24.45
C LEU A 228 -2.20 -14.11 -22.97
N GLY A 229 -1.35 -14.93 -22.34
CA GLY A 229 -1.45 -15.24 -20.92
C GLY A 229 -1.32 -13.99 -20.06
N MET A 230 -0.36 -13.10 -20.36
CA MET A 230 -0.20 -11.86 -19.60
C MET A 230 -1.39 -10.90 -19.76
N ALA A 231 -1.97 -10.77 -20.96
CA ALA A 231 -3.18 -9.97 -21.17
C ALA A 231 -4.38 -10.58 -20.44
N SER A 232 -4.54 -11.90 -20.50
CA SER A 232 -5.57 -12.64 -19.75
C SER A 232 -5.45 -12.36 -18.25
N ALA A 233 -4.23 -12.50 -17.72
CA ALA A 233 -3.94 -12.35 -16.31
C ALA A 233 -4.21 -10.94 -15.78
N TYR A 234 -3.81 -9.91 -16.52
CA TYR A 234 -4.08 -8.53 -16.15
C TYR A 234 -5.56 -8.15 -16.33
N GLY A 235 -6.30 -8.88 -17.17
CA GLY A 235 -7.76 -8.74 -17.27
C GLY A 235 -8.48 -9.04 -15.97
N THR A 236 -7.98 -9.98 -15.18
CA THR A 236 -8.49 -10.28 -13.83
C THR A 236 -8.39 -9.08 -12.89
N LEU A 237 -7.35 -8.24 -13.01
CA LEU A 237 -7.26 -6.98 -12.24
C LEU A 237 -8.27 -5.94 -12.77
N ALA A 238 -8.42 -5.83 -14.08
CA ALA A 238 -9.35 -4.89 -14.71
C ALA A 238 -10.83 -5.14 -14.33
N THR A 239 -11.16 -6.38 -13.94
CA THR A 239 -12.51 -6.84 -13.55
C THR A 239 -12.68 -7.01 -12.04
N ASN A 240 -11.82 -6.41 -11.20
CA ASN A 240 -11.86 -6.59 -9.73
C ASN A 240 -11.85 -8.07 -9.30
N GLY A 241 -10.97 -8.86 -9.91
CA GLY A 241 -10.68 -10.22 -9.48
C GLY A 241 -11.42 -11.34 -10.23
N THR A 242 -12.32 -11.01 -11.17
CA THR A 242 -12.98 -12.04 -12.00
C THR A 242 -12.16 -12.39 -13.24
N HIS A 243 -11.60 -13.60 -13.31
CA HIS A 243 -10.89 -14.05 -14.51
C HIS A 243 -11.89 -14.43 -15.62
N HIS A 244 -11.67 -13.92 -16.83
CA HIS A 244 -12.43 -14.32 -18.02
C HIS A 244 -11.48 -15.05 -18.99
N PRO A 245 -11.67 -16.36 -19.24
CA PRO A 245 -10.80 -17.12 -20.13
C PRO A 245 -10.74 -16.51 -21.54
N PRO A 246 -9.57 -16.44 -22.20
CA PRO A 246 -9.48 -15.86 -23.53
C PRO A 246 -10.29 -16.62 -24.59
N VAL A 247 -11.13 -15.91 -25.33
CA VAL A 247 -11.98 -16.44 -26.41
C VAL A 247 -11.64 -15.74 -27.71
N ALA A 248 -11.15 -16.51 -28.71
CA ALA A 248 -10.89 -16.04 -30.08
C ALA A 248 -12.01 -16.39 -31.06
N ILE A 249 -12.77 -17.46 -30.77
CA ILE A 249 -13.83 -18.01 -31.62
C ILE A 249 -15.05 -18.25 -30.73
N THR A 250 -16.19 -17.66 -31.06
CA THR A 250 -17.44 -17.84 -30.30
C THR A 250 -18.31 -18.95 -30.87
N LYS A 251 -18.26 -19.15 -32.19
CA LYS A 251 -19.14 -20.12 -32.88
C LYS A 251 -18.54 -20.60 -34.19
N ILE A 252 -18.79 -21.86 -34.54
CA ILE A 252 -18.52 -22.43 -35.87
C ILE A 252 -19.78 -23.15 -36.36
N THR A 253 -20.24 -22.83 -37.56
CA THR A 253 -21.33 -23.55 -38.23
C THR A 253 -20.88 -24.17 -39.54
N ASP A 254 -21.54 -25.25 -39.98
CA ASP A 254 -21.41 -25.73 -41.36
C ASP A 254 -22.23 -24.88 -42.35
N SER A 255 -22.20 -25.25 -43.63
CA SER A 255 -22.91 -24.58 -44.71
C SER A 255 -24.44 -24.65 -44.59
N SER A 256 -24.98 -25.61 -43.82
CA SER A 256 -26.42 -25.74 -43.54
C SER A 256 -26.87 -24.90 -42.34
N GLY A 257 -25.92 -24.31 -41.60
CA GLY A 257 -26.18 -23.56 -40.37
C GLY A 257 -26.15 -24.41 -39.10
N LYS A 258 -25.78 -25.70 -39.19
CA LYS A 258 -25.62 -26.55 -38.00
C LYS A 258 -24.42 -26.08 -37.18
N ILE A 259 -24.64 -25.85 -35.89
CA ILE A 259 -23.58 -25.49 -34.95
C ILE A 259 -22.67 -26.70 -34.72
N LEU A 260 -21.39 -26.54 -35.02
CA LEU A 260 -20.34 -27.53 -34.79
C LEU A 260 -19.53 -27.22 -33.53
N TYR A 261 -19.38 -25.94 -33.22
CA TYR A 261 -18.73 -25.45 -32.02
C TYR A 261 -19.43 -24.17 -31.56
N GLU A 262 -19.50 -24.00 -30.24
CA GLU A 262 -19.98 -22.80 -29.56
C GLU A 262 -19.16 -22.67 -28.28
N ASP A 263 -18.69 -21.46 -28.00
CA ASP A 263 -17.95 -21.18 -26.79
C ASP A 263 -18.83 -21.39 -25.55
N ARG A 264 -18.22 -21.93 -24.51
CA ARG A 264 -18.87 -22.23 -23.22
C ARG A 264 -18.00 -21.82 -22.04
N SER A 265 -16.96 -21.02 -22.30
CA SER A 265 -16.08 -20.50 -21.27
C SER A 265 -16.92 -19.75 -20.25
N GLN A 266 -16.65 -20.00 -18.97
CA GLN A 266 -17.32 -19.31 -17.87
C GLN A 266 -16.29 -18.40 -17.18
N PRO A 267 -16.71 -17.22 -16.72
CA PRO A 267 -15.87 -16.43 -15.84
C PRO A 267 -15.63 -17.16 -14.53
N ASP A 268 -14.47 -16.93 -13.93
CA ASP A 268 -14.13 -17.35 -12.57
C ASP A 268 -14.12 -16.11 -11.66
N PRO A 269 -15.21 -15.85 -10.91
CA PRO A 269 -15.31 -14.69 -10.02
C PRO A 269 -14.44 -14.82 -8.76
N ASP A 270 -13.93 -16.02 -8.46
CA ASP A 270 -13.17 -16.31 -7.25
C ASP A 270 -11.64 -16.34 -7.53
N ALA A 271 -11.22 -15.87 -8.71
CA ALA A 271 -9.81 -15.92 -9.12
C ALA A 271 -8.90 -14.98 -8.28
N LEU A 272 -9.43 -13.88 -7.76
CA LEU A 272 -8.73 -12.98 -6.84
C LEU A 272 -9.76 -12.22 -5.99
N ASP A 273 -9.44 -11.95 -4.72
CA ASP A 273 -10.28 -11.08 -3.88
C ASP A 273 -10.49 -9.69 -4.53
N PRO A 274 -11.74 -9.19 -4.63
CA PRO A 274 -12.02 -7.92 -5.29
C PRO A 274 -11.32 -6.71 -4.67
N GLN A 275 -11.09 -6.71 -3.35
CA GLN A 275 -10.41 -5.61 -2.67
C GLN A 275 -8.90 -5.69 -2.92
N ALA A 276 -8.31 -6.89 -2.90
CA ALA A 276 -6.92 -7.10 -3.30
C ALA A 276 -6.66 -6.70 -4.76
N ALA A 277 -7.57 -7.04 -5.67
CA ALA A 277 -7.53 -6.64 -7.07
C ALA A 277 -7.56 -5.12 -7.23
N TYR A 278 -8.46 -4.44 -6.51
CA TYR A 278 -8.60 -2.99 -6.53
C TYR A 278 -7.37 -2.28 -5.95
N ILE A 279 -6.86 -2.73 -4.80
CA ILE A 279 -5.65 -2.16 -4.16
C ILE A 279 -4.43 -2.36 -5.06
N THR A 280 -4.26 -3.54 -5.65
CA THR A 280 -3.22 -3.82 -6.65
C THR A 280 -3.34 -2.87 -7.84
N THR A 281 -4.55 -2.70 -8.37
CA THR A 281 -4.84 -1.75 -9.46
C THR A 281 -4.45 -0.33 -9.07
N SER A 282 -4.79 0.12 -7.86
CA SER A 282 -4.45 1.46 -7.37
C SER A 282 -2.94 1.72 -7.35
N ALA A 283 -2.13 0.74 -6.94
CA ALA A 283 -0.67 0.83 -7.01
C ALA A 283 -0.16 0.88 -8.46
N LEU A 284 -0.77 0.10 -9.35
CA LEU A 284 -0.39 0.05 -10.76
C LEU A 284 -0.78 1.30 -11.56
N THR A 285 -1.81 2.06 -11.14
CA THR A 285 -2.05 3.40 -11.72
C THR A 285 -0.85 4.33 -11.48
N GLN A 286 -0.18 4.19 -10.33
CA GLN A 286 0.93 5.06 -9.98
C GLN A 286 2.19 4.79 -10.82
N VAL A 287 2.36 3.57 -11.34
CA VAL A 287 3.45 3.22 -12.28
C VAL A 287 3.40 4.09 -13.53
N LEU A 288 2.20 4.42 -14.03
CA LEU A 288 1.98 5.27 -15.20
C LEU A 288 2.01 6.77 -14.84
N SER A 289 1.64 7.14 -13.62
CA SER A 289 1.63 8.56 -13.22
C SER A 289 3.02 9.10 -12.88
N ARG A 290 3.83 8.33 -12.13
CA ARG A 290 5.13 8.79 -11.57
C ARG A 290 6.23 7.74 -11.59
N GLY A 291 5.95 6.54 -12.09
CA GLY A 291 6.86 5.39 -12.05
C GLY A 291 7.52 5.07 -13.38
N THR A 292 7.92 3.81 -13.53
CA THR A 292 8.67 3.31 -14.69
C THR A 292 7.91 3.37 -16.03
N GLY A 293 6.58 3.48 -16.00
CA GLY A 293 5.73 3.61 -17.18
C GLY A 293 5.38 5.06 -17.55
N SER A 294 5.86 6.06 -16.80
CA SER A 294 5.39 7.44 -16.91
C SER A 294 5.76 8.17 -18.20
N ALA A 295 6.85 7.78 -18.87
CA ALA A 295 7.32 8.44 -20.07
C ALA A 295 6.32 8.39 -21.24
N TYR A 296 5.62 7.26 -21.41
CA TYR A 296 4.70 7.03 -22.52
C TYR A 296 3.36 6.43 -22.12
N GLY A 297 3.20 5.92 -20.90
CA GLY A 297 2.01 5.19 -20.46
C GLY A 297 0.78 6.07 -20.19
N GLN A 298 0.92 7.39 -20.23
CA GLN A 298 -0.20 8.31 -20.03
C GLN A 298 -1.03 8.44 -21.32
N ILE A 299 -2.22 7.86 -21.31
CA ILE A 299 -3.15 7.85 -22.46
C ILE A 299 -4.33 8.80 -22.30
N GLY A 300 -4.26 9.73 -21.34
CA GLY A 300 -5.28 10.76 -21.12
C GLY A 300 -6.57 10.26 -20.45
N ARG A 301 -6.55 9.05 -19.86
CA ARG A 301 -7.68 8.44 -19.15
C ARG A 301 -7.17 7.55 -18.00
N PRO A 302 -8.02 7.14 -17.04
CA PRO A 302 -7.64 6.19 -16.01
C PRO A 302 -7.09 4.90 -16.62
N ALA A 303 -5.88 4.53 -16.23
CA ALA A 303 -5.19 3.34 -16.69
C ALA A 303 -4.21 2.85 -15.63
N ALA A 304 -3.94 1.55 -15.65
CA ALA A 304 -2.99 0.88 -14.78
C ALA A 304 -2.07 -0.01 -15.63
N GLY A 305 -0.87 -0.31 -15.13
CA GLY A 305 0.01 -1.21 -15.85
C GLY A 305 1.37 -1.37 -15.20
N LYS A 306 2.18 -2.24 -15.79
CA LYS A 306 3.50 -2.57 -15.28
C LYS A 306 4.50 -2.76 -16.42
N THR A 307 5.68 -2.16 -16.25
CA THR A 307 6.85 -2.45 -17.08
C THR A 307 7.55 -3.73 -16.61
N GLY A 308 8.03 -4.52 -17.57
CA GLY A 308 8.95 -5.63 -17.34
C GLY A 308 10.18 -5.49 -18.22
N THR A 309 11.35 -5.77 -17.66
CA THR A 309 12.60 -5.90 -18.41
C THR A 309 13.28 -7.14 -17.84
N ALA A 310 13.56 -8.13 -18.68
CA ALA A 310 14.36 -9.28 -18.30
C ALA A 310 15.84 -8.89 -18.19
N GLN A 311 16.65 -9.79 -17.63
CA GLN A 311 18.08 -9.57 -17.49
C GLN A 311 18.73 -9.25 -18.85
N ASP A 312 19.76 -8.40 -18.81
CA ASP A 312 20.55 -8.00 -19.99
C ASP A 312 19.73 -7.46 -21.18
N TYR A 313 18.52 -6.95 -20.92
CA TYR A 313 17.62 -6.36 -21.93
C TYR A 313 17.21 -7.34 -23.04
N HIS A 314 17.11 -8.63 -22.73
CA HIS A 314 16.74 -9.65 -23.72
C HIS A 314 15.24 -9.63 -24.09
N ASP A 315 14.40 -9.35 -23.11
CA ASP A 315 12.95 -9.25 -23.26
C ASP A 315 12.45 -7.98 -22.56
N ALA A 316 11.62 -7.22 -23.25
CA ALA A 316 11.01 -5.99 -22.72
C ALA A 316 9.48 -6.07 -22.86
N TRP A 317 8.79 -5.70 -21.79
CA TRP A 317 7.35 -5.85 -21.64
C TRP A 317 6.69 -4.59 -21.14
N PHE A 318 5.48 -4.35 -21.60
CA PHE A 318 4.51 -3.53 -20.91
C PHE A 318 3.15 -4.19 -20.99
N VAL A 319 2.52 -4.38 -19.83
CA VAL A 319 1.16 -4.87 -19.75
C VAL A 319 0.34 -3.83 -19.02
N GLY A 320 -0.68 -3.30 -19.68
CA GLY A 320 -1.49 -2.22 -19.16
C GLY A 320 -2.95 -2.38 -19.55
N TYR A 321 -3.81 -1.79 -18.75
CA TYR A 321 -5.25 -1.95 -18.86
C TYR A 321 -6.00 -0.72 -18.38
N THR A 322 -7.25 -0.68 -18.83
CA THR A 322 -8.34 0.19 -18.39
C THR A 322 -9.48 -0.74 -17.97
N PRO A 323 -10.60 -0.23 -17.45
CA PRO A 323 -11.79 -1.07 -17.26
C PRO A 323 -12.19 -1.80 -18.54
N ASP A 324 -12.08 -1.20 -19.73
CA ASP A 324 -12.67 -1.74 -20.97
C ASP A 324 -11.72 -2.58 -21.84
N ARG A 325 -10.41 -2.41 -21.66
CA ARG A 325 -9.38 -3.03 -22.51
C ARG A 325 -8.12 -3.33 -21.72
N VAL A 326 -7.53 -4.48 -22.01
CA VAL A 326 -6.19 -4.89 -21.59
C VAL A 326 -5.34 -5.07 -22.83
N ALA A 327 -4.09 -4.59 -22.80
CA ALA A 327 -3.11 -4.92 -23.81
C ALA A 327 -1.77 -5.33 -23.20
N SER A 328 -1.21 -6.42 -23.73
CA SER A 328 0.12 -6.93 -23.39
C SER A 328 1.04 -6.77 -24.59
N VAL A 329 2.15 -6.06 -24.41
CA VAL A 329 3.16 -5.81 -25.43
C VAL A 329 4.48 -6.43 -25.01
N TRP A 330 5.06 -7.23 -25.89
CA TRP A 330 6.41 -7.77 -25.77
C TRP A 330 7.28 -7.30 -26.93
N ILE A 331 8.55 -7.04 -26.64
CA ILE A 331 9.59 -6.78 -27.63
C ILE A 331 10.82 -7.62 -27.29
N GLY A 332 11.39 -8.28 -28.31
CA GLY A 332 12.61 -9.07 -28.16
C GLY A 332 13.03 -9.77 -29.45
N TYR A 333 14.11 -10.55 -29.38
CA TYR A 333 14.57 -11.33 -30.53
C TYR A 333 14.09 -12.79 -30.47
N PRO A 334 13.38 -13.28 -31.49
CA PRO A 334 12.90 -14.66 -31.50
C PRO A 334 14.01 -15.71 -31.53
N SER A 335 15.19 -15.33 -32.03
CA SER A 335 16.35 -16.20 -32.23
C SER A 335 17.14 -16.52 -30.96
N GLY A 336 16.82 -15.90 -29.82
CA GLY A 336 17.48 -16.14 -28.54
C GLY A 336 17.59 -14.89 -27.67
N PRO A 337 18.24 -15.01 -26.50
CA PRO A 337 18.47 -13.90 -25.57
C PRO A 337 19.54 -12.96 -26.14
N ILE A 338 19.13 -12.05 -27.02
CA ILE A 338 20.02 -11.05 -27.63
C ILE A 338 19.72 -9.71 -26.96
N SER A 339 20.75 -9.03 -26.47
CA SER A 339 20.58 -7.76 -25.76
C SER A 339 20.03 -6.67 -26.69
N MET A 340 19.03 -5.93 -26.22
CA MET A 340 18.44 -4.79 -26.93
C MET A 340 19.02 -3.46 -26.44
N VAL A 341 20.32 -3.28 -26.64
CA VAL A 341 21.06 -2.06 -26.25
C VAL A 341 21.67 -1.35 -27.47
N PRO A 342 22.11 -0.08 -27.33
CA PRO A 342 22.82 0.67 -28.35
C PRO A 342 24.26 0.19 -28.64
N SER A 343 24.56 -1.09 -28.44
CA SER A 343 25.88 -1.68 -28.62
C SER A 343 25.86 -2.80 -29.66
N CYS A 344 26.99 -2.97 -30.36
CA CYS A 344 27.12 -3.94 -31.43
C CYS A 344 27.67 -5.26 -30.91
N GLU A 345 26.82 -6.11 -30.33
CA GLU A 345 27.18 -7.51 -30.14
C GLU A 345 27.13 -8.24 -31.48
N ILE A 346 28.25 -8.87 -31.85
CA ILE A 346 28.35 -9.65 -33.09
C ILE A 346 27.64 -10.98 -32.90
N TYR A 347 26.50 -11.17 -33.58
CA TYR A 347 25.72 -12.40 -33.56
C TYR A 347 25.82 -13.15 -34.87
N ARG A 348 25.96 -14.49 -34.84
CA ARG A 348 25.88 -15.32 -36.04
C ARG A 348 24.44 -15.69 -36.34
N ASN A 349 23.91 -15.17 -37.45
CA ASN A 349 22.56 -15.50 -37.90
C ASN A 349 22.45 -16.98 -38.35
N ALA A 350 21.23 -17.42 -38.66
CA ALA A 350 20.94 -18.79 -39.06
C ALA A 350 21.63 -19.26 -40.35
N VAL A 351 22.29 -18.38 -41.10
CA VAL A 351 23.13 -18.72 -42.27
C VAL A 351 24.62 -18.56 -41.98
N GLY A 352 25.00 -18.40 -40.71
CA GLY A 352 26.38 -18.30 -40.24
C GLY A 352 27.04 -16.94 -40.47
N GLN A 353 26.30 -15.92 -40.90
CA GLN A 353 26.83 -14.56 -41.08
C GLN A 353 26.84 -13.82 -39.75
N GLU A 354 27.94 -13.12 -39.49
CA GLU A 354 28.06 -12.18 -38.38
C GLU A 354 27.25 -10.92 -38.69
N VAL A 355 26.26 -10.64 -37.84
CA VAL A 355 25.31 -9.53 -37.97
C VAL A 355 25.35 -8.73 -36.67
N CYS A 356 25.55 -7.43 -36.80
CA CYS A 356 25.37 -6.47 -35.72
C CYS A 356 23.86 -6.24 -35.50
N ARG A 357 23.36 -6.54 -34.29
CA ARG A 357 21.95 -6.28 -33.91
C ARG A 357 21.84 -5.14 -32.91
N ASN A 358 22.32 -3.98 -33.33
CA ASN A 358 22.23 -2.76 -32.53
C ASN A 358 20.79 -2.22 -32.53
N THR A 359 20.30 -1.78 -31.37
CA THR A 359 19.02 -1.07 -31.24
C THR A 359 19.25 0.42 -31.10
N ARG A 360 18.31 1.24 -31.59
CA ARG A 360 18.46 2.71 -31.57
C ARG A 360 18.45 3.31 -30.17
N ILE A 361 17.90 2.58 -29.21
CA ILE A 361 17.78 2.94 -27.80
C ILE A 361 18.06 1.68 -26.97
N GLN A 362 18.32 1.85 -25.68
CA GLN A 362 18.23 0.75 -24.74
C GLN A 362 16.75 0.39 -24.54
N VAL A 363 16.33 -0.77 -25.02
CA VAL A 363 14.93 -1.19 -24.98
C VAL A 363 14.63 -1.81 -23.62
N SER A 364 13.85 -1.09 -22.83
CA SER A 364 13.27 -1.57 -21.56
C SER A 364 11.75 -1.47 -21.60
N GLY A 365 11.06 -2.05 -20.62
CA GLY A 365 9.59 -2.03 -20.57
C GLY A 365 8.98 -0.63 -20.70
N GLY A 366 9.61 0.39 -20.10
CA GLY A 366 9.18 1.80 -20.13
C GLY A 366 9.42 2.54 -21.44
N THR A 367 10.03 1.90 -22.44
CA THR A 367 10.41 2.52 -23.72
C THR A 367 9.45 2.13 -24.85
N TRP A 368 9.92 1.40 -25.87
CA TRP A 368 9.12 0.94 -27.00
C TRP A 368 7.89 0.13 -26.60
N PRO A 369 7.91 -0.81 -25.62
CA PRO A 369 6.70 -1.55 -25.25
C PRO A 369 5.58 -0.65 -24.73
N THR A 370 5.91 0.28 -23.82
CA THR A 370 4.94 1.25 -23.29
C THR A 370 4.43 2.20 -24.38
N LEU A 371 5.30 2.66 -25.29
CA LEU A 371 4.91 3.53 -26.40
C LEU A 371 3.97 2.82 -27.40
N ILE A 372 4.28 1.56 -27.76
CA ILE A 372 3.40 0.76 -28.63
C ILE A 372 2.05 0.56 -27.94
N TRP A 373 2.05 0.21 -26.65
CA TRP A 373 0.82 0.05 -25.88
C TRP A 373 -0.02 1.34 -25.89
N ALA A 374 0.59 2.49 -25.63
CA ALA A 374 -0.11 3.77 -25.60
C ALA A 374 -0.72 4.14 -26.96
N ASN A 375 0.06 3.97 -28.05
CA ASN A 375 -0.39 4.21 -29.41
C ASN A 375 -1.58 3.30 -29.79
N PHE A 376 -1.56 2.05 -29.37
CA PHE A 376 -2.66 1.11 -29.58
C PHE A 376 -3.89 1.52 -28.76
N MET A 377 -3.74 1.69 -27.44
CA MET A 377 -4.86 1.93 -26.53
C MET A 377 -5.60 3.23 -26.82
N GLN A 378 -4.89 4.30 -27.22
CA GLN A 378 -5.53 5.56 -27.62
C GLN A 378 -6.46 5.41 -28.83
N ARG A 379 -6.16 4.47 -29.74
CA ARG A 379 -6.99 4.18 -30.92
C ARG A 379 -8.10 3.19 -30.60
N ALA A 380 -7.77 2.11 -29.89
CA ALA A 380 -8.72 1.08 -29.49
C ALA A 380 -9.83 1.61 -28.57
N LEU A 381 -9.57 2.69 -27.82
CA LEU A 381 -10.51 3.33 -26.90
C LEU A 381 -11.05 4.68 -27.39
N ALA A 382 -10.84 5.03 -28.66
CA ALA A 382 -11.22 6.35 -29.18
C ALA A 382 -12.73 6.63 -29.02
N ASP A 383 -13.57 5.59 -29.17
CA ASP A 383 -15.03 5.67 -29.07
C ASP A 383 -15.58 5.11 -27.74
N THR A 384 -14.70 4.77 -26.80
CA THR A 384 -15.08 4.24 -25.48
C THR A 384 -15.07 5.37 -24.44
N PRO A 385 -16.07 5.50 -23.56
CA PRO A 385 -16.03 6.45 -22.44
C PRO A 385 -14.85 6.21 -21.49
N ALA A 386 -14.33 7.28 -20.88
CA ALA A 386 -13.19 7.20 -19.96
C ALA A 386 -13.66 6.91 -18.54
N ASP A 387 -13.93 5.63 -18.26
CA ASP A 387 -14.42 5.19 -16.96
C ASP A 387 -13.28 5.05 -15.94
N SER A 388 -13.63 5.26 -14.67
CA SER A 388 -12.75 4.95 -13.53
C SER A 388 -12.82 3.47 -13.21
N PHE A 389 -11.76 2.93 -12.58
CA PHE A 389 -11.79 1.55 -12.09
C PHE A 389 -12.95 1.38 -11.09
N PRO A 390 -13.79 0.34 -11.27
CA PRO A 390 -14.93 0.13 -10.38
C PRO A 390 -14.43 -0.12 -8.96
N VAL A 391 -14.99 0.59 -7.98
CA VAL A 391 -14.71 0.31 -6.57
C VAL A 391 -15.55 -0.91 -6.16
N PRO A 392 -14.95 -2.00 -5.63
CA PRO A 392 -15.73 -3.17 -5.22
C PRO A 392 -16.71 -2.81 -4.10
N GLY A 393 -17.90 -3.42 -4.12
CA GLY A 393 -18.87 -3.29 -3.03
C GLY A 393 -18.31 -3.87 -1.72
N GLY A 394 -18.75 -3.36 -0.57
CA GLY A 394 -18.31 -3.89 0.74
C GLY A 394 -17.20 -3.12 1.45
N GLY A 395 -17.13 -1.79 1.28
CA GLY A 395 -16.56 -0.89 2.29
C GLY A 395 -15.04 -0.72 2.30
N LEU A 396 -14.41 -0.45 1.16
CA LEU A 396 -13.06 0.11 1.22
C LEU A 396 -13.09 1.42 2.03
N VAL A 397 -12.27 1.49 3.07
CA VAL A 397 -12.11 2.69 3.90
C VAL A 397 -10.73 3.27 3.66
N THR A 398 -10.66 4.58 3.52
CA THR A 398 -9.39 5.28 3.41
C THR A 398 -9.13 6.00 4.72
N VAL A 399 -7.99 5.72 5.34
CA VAL A 399 -7.58 6.33 6.60
C VAL A 399 -6.15 6.84 6.48
N GLU A 400 -5.82 7.85 7.28
CA GLU A 400 -4.45 8.32 7.44
C GLU A 400 -3.75 7.45 8.48
N VAL A 401 -2.64 6.82 8.08
CA VAL A 401 -1.84 5.96 8.96
C VAL A 401 -0.46 6.53 9.20
N ASP A 402 0.09 6.25 10.38
CA ASP A 402 1.49 6.48 10.68
C ASP A 402 2.33 5.37 10.06
N THR A 403 3.12 5.70 9.02
CA THR A 403 3.92 4.73 8.26
C THR A 403 4.98 4.00 9.09
N ARG A 404 5.18 4.39 10.35
CA ARG A 404 6.13 3.74 11.27
C ARG A 404 5.47 2.64 12.10
N THR A 405 4.15 2.70 12.29
CA THR A 405 3.40 1.77 13.15
C THR A 405 2.28 1.04 12.41
N ASP A 406 1.92 1.48 11.20
CA ASP A 406 0.77 1.02 10.42
C ASP A 406 -0.59 1.16 11.14
N CYS A 407 -0.62 1.97 12.21
CA CYS A 407 -1.82 2.35 12.94
C CYS A 407 -2.32 3.72 12.50
N LEU A 408 -3.49 4.15 12.99
CA LEU A 408 -4.01 5.48 12.66
C LEU A 408 -2.99 6.57 13.01
N ALA A 409 -2.80 7.53 12.10
CA ALA A 409 -2.01 8.72 12.37
C ALA A 409 -2.67 9.51 13.52
N GLY A 410 -1.87 9.91 14.50
CA GLY A 410 -2.33 10.72 15.63
C GLY A 410 -1.89 12.18 15.49
N ASP A 411 -2.28 13.02 16.44
CA ASP A 411 -1.97 14.46 16.48
C ASP A 411 -0.46 14.77 16.48
N PHE A 412 0.37 13.77 16.81
CA PHE A 412 1.82 13.88 16.91
C PHE A 412 2.56 13.15 15.77
N THR A 413 1.85 12.55 14.81
CA THR A 413 2.48 11.92 13.64
C THR A 413 3.02 13.04 12.72
N PRO A 414 4.34 13.10 12.45
CA PRO A 414 4.90 14.11 11.54
C PRO A 414 4.26 14.00 10.15
N PRO A 415 3.99 15.11 9.44
CA PRO A 415 3.34 15.06 8.12
C PRO A 415 4.06 14.18 7.09
N ASP A 416 5.40 14.04 7.18
CA ASP A 416 6.20 13.18 6.31
C ASP A 416 6.11 11.67 6.68
N LYS A 417 5.39 11.34 7.75
CA LYS A 417 5.09 9.97 8.21
C LYS A 417 3.60 9.64 8.15
N ILE A 418 2.77 10.53 7.58
CA ILE A 418 1.36 10.27 7.32
C ILE A 418 1.22 9.74 5.89
N ALA A 419 0.62 8.57 5.75
CA ALA A 419 0.19 8.04 4.45
C ALA A 419 -1.32 7.84 4.44
N THR A 420 -1.98 8.32 3.39
CA THR A 420 -3.38 7.98 3.12
C THR A 420 -3.44 6.59 2.49
N VAL A 421 -3.98 5.62 3.21
CA VAL A 421 -4.01 4.21 2.79
C VAL A 421 -5.44 3.71 2.73
N THR A 422 -5.74 2.95 1.67
CA THR A 422 -7.04 2.32 1.47
C THR A 422 -6.99 0.87 1.94
N PHE A 423 -7.95 0.49 2.78
CA PHE A 423 -8.08 -0.82 3.39
C PHE A 423 -9.41 -1.49 3.02
N PRO A 424 -9.44 -2.83 2.96
CA PRO A 424 -10.65 -3.63 3.18
C PRO A 424 -11.51 -3.15 4.36
N SER A 425 -12.83 -3.23 4.25
CA SER A 425 -13.73 -2.94 5.37
C SER A 425 -13.42 -3.86 6.55
N GLY A 426 -13.03 -3.28 7.68
CA GLY A 426 -12.74 -4.03 8.92
C GLY A 426 -11.30 -4.50 9.09
N SER A 427 -10.42 -4.33 8.11
CA SER A 427 -8.97 -4.51 8.30
C SER A 427 -8.22 -3.21 8.57
N ALA A 428 -8.88 -2.06 8.39
CA ALA A 428 -8.29 -0.77 8.70
C ALA A 428 -7.95 -0.66 10.18
N PRO A 429 -6.80 -0.06 10.53
CA PRO A 429 -6.49 0.25 11.90
C PRO A 429 -7.58 1.17 12.47
N THR A 430 -8.02 0.87 13.68
CA THR A 430 -9.05 1.65 14.41
C THR A 430 -8.47 2.43 15.58
N GLU A 431 -7.18 2.23 15.88
CA GLU A 431 -6.48 2.83 17.00
C GLU A 431 -5.18 3.49 16.51
N THR A 432 -4.73 4.51 17.25
CA THR A 432 -3.37 5.06 17.14
C THR A 432 -2.43 4.21 17.97
N CYS A 433 -1.26 3.83 17.44
CA CYS A 433 -0.31 3.01 18.18
C CYS A 433 0.84 3.84 18.78
N PRO A 434 1.32 3.46 19.98
CA PRO A 434 2.57 4.01 20.50
C PRO A 434 3.75 3.54 19.64
N LEU A 435 4.71 4.43 19.39
CA LEU A 435 5.90 4.10 18.62
C LEU A 435 6.79 3.11 19.38
N PRO A 436 7.27 2.02 18.75
CA PRO A 436 8.24 1.13 19.39
C PRO A 436 9.57 1.86 19.62
N GLY A 437 9.94 2.07 20.89
CA GLY A 437 11.27 2.55 21.28
C GLY A 437 11.37 3.98 21.81
N ASP A 438 10.28 4.75 21.83
CA ASP A 438 10.26 6.10 22.41
C ASP A 438 9.37 6.12 23.65
N SER A 439 9.85 5.53 24.75
CA SER A 439 9.39 5.93 26.07
C SER A 439 10.38 6.97 26.62
N LEU A 440 9.84 8.05 27.17
CA LEU A 440 10.62 9.04 27.90
C LEU A 440 10.52 8.73 29.38
N SER A 441 11.67 8.64 30.03
CA SER A 441 11.76 8.56 31.48
C SER A 441 11.38 9.92 32.09
N VAL A 442 10.34 9.97 32.91
CA VAL A 442 9.90 11.21 33.55
C VAL A 442 11.03 11.80 34.41
N PRO A 443 11.49 13.04 34.15
CA PRO A 443 12.52 13.69 34.95
C PRO A 443 12.08 13.92 36.40
N ASP A 444 13.04 13.86 37.32
CA ASP A 444 12.83 14.32 38.70
C ASP A 444 12.91 15.85 38.74
N VAL A 445 11.76 16.50 38.96
CA VAL A 445 11.66 17.95 39.12
C VAL A 445 11.21 18.35 40.54
N LEU A 446 11.22 17.40 41.48
CA LEU A 446 10.87 17.70 42.87
C LEU A 446 11.85 18.72 43.45
N ARG A 447 11.30 19.69 44.21
CA ARG A 447 12.03 20.77 44.89
C ARG A 447 12.62 21.83 43.97
N PHE A 448 12.37 21.77 42.67
CA PHE A 448 12.69 22.87 41.75
C PHE A 448 11.64 23.98 41.83
N PRO A 449 12.00 25.23 41.52
CA PRO A 449 11.04 26.28 41.21
C PRO A 449 10.17 25.89 39.99
N ILE A 450 8.88 26.23 40.01
CA ILE A 450 7.93 25.85 38.95
C ILE A 450 8.38 26.26 37.54
N GLU A 451 8.98 27.44 37.37
CA GLU A 451 9.47 27.89 36.05
C GLU A 451 10.63 27.03 35.52
N GLU A 452 11.48 26.51 36.41
CA GLU A 452 12.58 25.64 36.04
C GLU A 452 12.11 24.21 35.78
N ALA A 453 11.23 23.69 36.64
CA ALA A 453 10.58 22.40 36.44
C ALA A 453 9.82 22.33 35.11
N ALA A 454 9.03 23.36 34.79
CA ALA A 454 8.28 23.43 33.54
C ALA A 454 9.20 23.42 32.31
N ARG A 455 10.33 24.14 32.38
CA ARG A 455 11.33 24.16 31.29
C ARG A 455 11.96 22.80 31.08
N ILE A 456 12.41 22.13 32.15
CA ILE A 456 13.02 20.79 32.07
C ILE A 456 12.05 19.79 31.43
N LEU A 457 10.78 19.81 31.85
CA LEU A 457 9.76 18.93 31.30
C LEU A 457 9.43 19.25 29.84
N GLN A 458 9.27 20.53 29.49
CA GLN A 458 8.97 20.94 28.11
C GLN A 458 10.13 20.69 27.15
N ASP A 459 11.38 20.93 27.56
CA ASP A 459 12.59 20.67 26.77
C ASP A 459 12.73 19.17 26.43
N GLN A 460 12.20 18.30 27.30
CA GLN A 460 12.15 16.86 27.06
C GLN A 460 10.85 16.40 26.37
N GLY A 461 9.96 17.31 26.00
CA GLY A 461 8.75 16.99 25.23
C GLY A 461 7.53 16.59 26.06
N PHE A 462 7.48 16.92 27.35
CA PHE A 462 6.30 16.72 28.19
C PHE A 462 5.38 17.95 28.21
N ALA A 463 4.07 17.71 28.30
CA ALA A 463 3.10 18.74 28.66
C ALA A 463 3.08 18.92 30.20
N VAL A 464 2.82 20.13 30.68
CA VAL A 464 2.86 20.43 32.13
C VAL A 464 1.50 20.92 32.60
N SER A 465 0.97 20.27 33.63
CA SER A 465 -0.21 20.71 34.37
C SER A 465 0.19 21.11 35.79
N GLN A 466 -0.42 22.15 36.35
CA GLN A 466 -0.07 22.67 37.67
C GLN A 466 -1.26 22.62 38.63
N ALA A 467 -1.01 22.15 39.84
CA ALA A 467 -1.90 22.30 41.00
C ALA A 467 -1.16 23.04 42.13
N GLU A 468 -1.89 23.58 43.09
CA GLU A 468 -1.32 24.29 44.24
C GLU A 468 -1.77 23.67 45.57
N GLU A 469 -0.86 23.58 46.54
CA GLU A 469 -1.14 23.11 47.89
C GLU A 469 -0.53 24.04 48.95
N PRO A 470 -1.33 24.59 49.88
CA PRO A 470 -0.83 25.46 50.95
C PRO A 470 0.09 24.71 51.91
N THR A 471 1.31 25.22 52.09
CA THR A 471 2.29 24.62 53.02
C THR A 471 3.22 25.66 53.63
N PHE A 472 3.76 25.36 54.80
CA PHE A 472 4.82 26.13 55.46
C PHE A 472 6.20 25.47 55.33
N THR A 473 6.24 24.25 54.81
CA THR A 473 7.45 23.42 54.75
C THR A 473 8.38 23.84 53.62
N TYR A 474 7.81 24.37 52.53
CA TYR A 474 8.53 24.73 51.31
C TYR A 474 8.26 26.20 50.95
N PRO A 475 9.24 26.94 50.40
CA PRO A 475 9.02 28.29 49.89
C PRO A 475 7.91 28.28 48.83
N PRO A 476 7.03 29.29 48.76
CA PRO A 476 6.00 29.37 47.72
C PRO A 476 6.60 29.28 46.31
N GLY A 477 5.93 28.53 45.41
CA GLY A 477 6.40 28.33 44.03
C GLY A 477 7.34 27.13 43.83
N THR A 478 7.53 26.29 44.86
CA THR A 478 8.37 25.09 44.81
C THR A 478 7.53 23.86 44.44
N VAL A 479 7.98 23.02 43.52
CA VAL A 479 7.34 21.73 43.23
C VAL A 479 7.51 20.80 44.42
N ILE A 480 6.41 20.41 45.06
CA ILE A 480 6.41 19.54 46.25
C ILE A 480 5.95 18.12 45.95
N ASP A 481 5.24 17.93 44.84
CA ASP A 481 4.83 16.61 44.35
C ASP A 481 4.75 16.61 42.81
N GLN A 482 4.90 15.43 42.21
CA GLN A 482 4.76 15.25 40.76
C GLN A 482 4.10 13.91 40.43
N SER A 483 3.29 13.90 39.38
CA SER A 483 2.69 12.68 38.84
C SER A 483 2.72 12.70 37.31
N PRO A 484 3.25 11.66 36.63
CA PRO A 484 3.82 10.43 37.19
C PRO A 484 5.11 10.64 38.00
N GLU A 485 5.47 9.63 38.81
CA GLU A 485 6.69 9.65 39.62
C GLU A 485 7.96 9.71 38.74
N PRO A 486 9.08 10.27 39.25
CA PRO A 486 10.34 10.28 38.52
C PRO A 486 10.80 8.89 38.08
N GLY A 487 11.31 8.77 36.86
CA GLY A 487 11.81 7.52 36.28
C GLY A 487 10.73 6.58 35.72
N VAL A 488 9.45 6.95 35.82
CA VAL A 488 8.37 6.23 35.12
C VAL A 488 8.50 6.47 33.62
N GLU A 489 8.43 5.41 32.83
CA GLU A 489 8.47 5.47 31.37
C GLU A 489 7.09 5.82 30.82
N VAL A 490 6.97 6.93 30.09
CA VAL A 490 5.72 7.37 29.47
C VAL A 490 5.94 7.86 28.04
N LEU A 491 4.88 8.10 27.29
CA LEU A 491 4.98 8.52 25.89
C LEU A 491 5.37 10.01 25.78
N PRO A 492 6.13 10.42 24.73
CA PRO A 492 6.31 11.83 24.37
C PRO A 492 4.97 12.58 24.30
N GLY A 493 4.93 13.80 24.81
CA GLY A 493 3.71 14.61 24.90
C GLY A 493 2.80 14.29 26.10
N SER A 494 3.12 13.27 26.91
CA SER A 494 2.38 12.98 28.14
C SER A 494 2.39 14.18 29.10
N THR A 495 1.29 14.35 29.84
CA THR A 495 1.17 15.44 30.82
C THR A 495 1.74 15.01 32.17
N VAL A 496 2.73 15.76 32.66
CA VAL A 496 3.21 15.68 34.04
C VAL A 496 2.50 16.75 34.86
N THR A 497 1.76 16.31 35.89
CA THR A 497 1.11 17.21 36.83
C THR A 497 2.07 17.48 37.99
N VAL A 498 2.40 18.75 38.21
CA VAL A 498 3.22 19.20 39.35
C VAL A 498 2.35 19.91 40.39
N VAL A 499 2.52 19.55 41.66
CA VAL A 499 1.90 20.25 42.78
C VAL A 499 2.90 21.25 43.33
N VAL A 500 2.50 22.50 43.43
CA VAL A 500 3.36 23.62 43.82
C VAL A 500 2.94 24.14 45.19
N SER A 501 3.92 24.43 46.05
CA SER A 501 3.67 25.05 47.35
C SER A 501 3.04 26.43 47.20
N ALA A 502 1.87 26.61 47.82
CA ALA A 502 1.24 27.90 48.03
C ALA A 502 1.49 28.39 49.46
N PRO A 503 1.42 29.71 49.74
CA PRO A 503 1.56 30.24 51.09
C PRO A 503 0.53 29.62 52.04
N GLY A 504 1.00 28.97 53.11
CA GLY A 504 0.12 28.49 54.18
C GLY A 504 -0.61 29.64 54.89
N VAL A 505 -1.86 29.40 55.31
CA VAL A 505 -2.64 30.34 56.14
C VAL A 505 -2.70 29.81 57.57
N GLU A 506 -2.09 30.52 58.52
CA GLU A 506 -2.07 30.11 59.93
C GLU A 506 -3.47 30.33 60.54
N LYS A 507 -4.07 29.26 61.06
CA LYS A 507 -5.40 29.29 61.69
C LYS A 507 -5.26 29.31 63.22
N SER A 508 -6.20 29.97 63.89
CA SER A 508 -6.33 30.02 65.34
C SER A 508 -7.78 29.69 65.75
N VAL A 509 -7.96 29.06 66.91
CA VAL A 509 -9.28 28.69 67.43
C VAL A 509 -9.77 29.79 68.38
N VAL A 510 -10.96 30.33 68.12
CA VAL A 510 -11.52 31.40 68.97
C VAL A 510 -11.79 30.87 70.39
N PRO A 511 -11.19 31.43 71.45
CA PRO A 511 -11.44 31.00 72.82
C PRO A 511 -12.84 31.44 73.30
N SER A 512 -13.35 30.79 74.35
CA SER A 512 -14.57 31.25 75.02
C SER A 512 -14.25 32.37 75.99
N VAL A 513 -14.95 33.49 75.86
CA VAL A 513 -14.88 34.64 76.76
C VAL A 513 -16.26 35.02 77.34
N LEU A 514 -17.27 34.18 77.12
CA LEU A 514 -18.61 34.37 77.68
C LEU A 514 -18.54 34.34 79.21
N GLY A 515 -19.23 35.28 79.86
CA GLY A 515 -19.27 35.43 81.31
C GLY A 515 -18.07 36.16 81.93
N LEU A 516 -17.04 36.50 81.16
CA LEU A 516 -15.92 37.31 81.65
C LEU A 516 -16.28 38.80 81.68
N PRO A 517 -15.66 39.59 82.59
CA PRO A 517 -15.73 41.04 82.53
C PRO A 517 -15.20 41.55 81.18
N GLY A 518 -15.88 42.53 80.57
CA GLY A 518 -15.55 42.97 79.21
C GLY A 518 -14.08 43.33 78.97
N LYS A 519 -13.42 43.99 79.94
CA LYS A 519 -11.98 44.32 79.85
C LYS A 519 -11.06 43.09 79.92
N GLU A 520 -11.45 42.07 80.69
CA GLU A 520 -10.68 40.83 80.81
C GLU A 520 -10.82 39.99 79.53
N ALA A 521 -12.03 39.90 78.98
CA ALA A 521 -12.29 39.25 77.70
C ALA A 521 -11.47 39.87 76.55
N GLU A 522 -11.40 41.20 76.48
CA GLU A 522 -10.57 41.89 75.49
C GLU A 522 -9.08 41.60 75.66
N ALA A 523 -8.58 41.57 76.90
CA ALA A 523 -7.17 41.31 77.17
C ALA A 523 -6.79 39.87 76.79
N GLN A 524 -7.65 38.90 77.09
CA GLN A 524 -7.43 37.50 76.73
C GLN A 524 -7.43 37.31 75.21
N LEU A 525 -8.43 37.83 74.50
CA LEU A 525 -8.49 37.72 73.04
C LEU A 525 -7.30 38.38 72.35
N ARG A 526 -6.82 39.54 72.83
CA ARG A 526 -5.60 40.17 72.30
C ARG A 526 -4.33 39.39 72.62
N ALA A 527 -4.25 38.75 73.78
CA ALA A 527 -3.12 37.88 74.13
C ALA A 527 -3.07 36.64 73.23
N ASP A 528 -4.23 36.14 72.82
CA ASP A 528 -4.38 35.05 71.85
C ASP A 528 -4.32 35.53 70.38
N ASP A 529 -3.84 36.76 70.16
CA ASP A 529 -3.56 37.35 68.84
C ASP A 529 -4.82 37.54 67.96
N PHE A 530 -5.96 37.85 68.57
CA PHE A 530 -7.18 38.29 67.88
C PHE A 530 -7.33 39.82 67.91
N ALA A 531 -7.84 40.39 66.81
CA ALA A 531 -8.38 41.73 66.84
C ALA A 531 -9.72 41.71 67.61
N VAL A 532 -10.00 42.74 68.42
CA VAL A 532 -11.20 42.73 69.28
C VAL A 532 -12.03 43.99 69.11
N ARG A 533 -13.35 43.81 68.97
CA ARG A 533 -14.35 44.89 69.00
C ARG A 533 -15.36 44.62 70.11
N ALA A 534 -15.40 45.49 71.12
CA ALA A 534 -16.39 45.40 72.18
C ALA A 534 -17.58 46.33 71.90
N ILE A 535 -18.80 45.81 72.06
CA ILE A 535 -20.07 46.52 71.89
C ILE A 535 -20.79 46.53 73.24
N GLN A 536 -21.26 47.70 73.69
CA GLN A 536 -22.08 47.84 74.90
C GLN A 536 -23.54 47.66 74.51
N GLU A 537 -24.12 46.52 74.86
CA GLU A 537 -25.49 46.15 74.50
C GLU A 537 -26.05 45.26 75.62
N ALA A 538 -27.25 45.59 76.11
CA ALA A 538 -27.88 44.79 77.15
C ALA A 538 -28.55 43.54 76.55
N GLU A 539 -28.54 42.43 77.30
CA GLU A 539 -29.37 41.26 76.98
C GLU A 539 -30.85 41.64 76.85
N SER A 540 -31.55 40.95 75.96
CA SER A 540 -32.98 41.21 75.69
C SER A 540 -33.87 41.03 76.92
N ASP A 541 -33.47 40.17 77.87
CA ASP A 541 -34.16 39.96 79.14
C ASP A 541 -33.62 40.95 80.21
N PRO A 542 -34.44 41.86 80.74
CA PRO A 542 -34.01 42.86 81.71
C PRO A 542 -33.54 42.30 83.07
N SER A 543 -34.03 41.11 83.47
CA SER A 543 -33.59 40.44 84.68
C SER A 543 -32.18 39.89 84.52
N ASP A 544 -31.89 39.26 83.38
CA ASP A 544 -30.58 38.65 83.13
C ASP A 544 -29.52 39.71 82.81
N ALA A 545 -29.87 40.76 82.05
CA ALA A 545 -29.02 41.94 81.87
C ALA A 545 -28.60 42.59 83.20
N LYS A 546 -29.47 42.55 84.23
CA LYS A 546 -29.17 43.06 85.57
C LYS A 546 -28.27 42.12 86.37
N LYS A 547 -28.39 40.80 86.20
CA LYS A 547 -27.54 39.80 86.86
C LYS A 547 -26.12 39.75 86.27
N HIS A 548 -25.99 39.95 84.97
CA HIS A 548 -24.73 39.84 84.23
C HIS A 548 -24.12 41.21 83.87
N ARG A 549 -24.38 42.25 84.66
CA ARG A 549 -23.83 43.59 84.43
C ARG A 549 -22.31 43.56 84.29
N GLY A 550 -21.80 44.18 83.22
CA GLY A 550 -20.37 44.25 82.92
C GLY A 550 -19.76 42.97 82.35
N LEU A 551 -20.53 41.89 82.20
CA LEU A 551 -20.06 40.61 81.65
C LEU A 551 -20.38 40.50 80.14
N VAL A 552 -19.54 39.74 79.44
CA VAL A 552 -19.77 39.37 78.03
C VAL A 552 -20.88 38.33 77.96
N TRP A 553 -21.98 38.64 77.28
CA TRP A 553 -23.11 37.72 77.10
C TRP A 553 -23.17 37.11 75.70
N LYS A 554 -22.48 37.72 74.72
CA LYS A 554 -22.36 37.20 73.35
C LYS A 554 -20.96 37.46 72.80
N GLN A 555 -20.47 36.53 71.99
CA GLN A 555 -19.25 36.70 71.18
C GLN A 555 -19.49 36.19 69.76
N GLU A 556 -18.77 36.74 68.78
CA GLU A 556 -18.81 36.32 67.39
C GLU A 556 -17.43 36.54 66.73
N PRO A 557 -16.82 35.52 66.10
CA PRO A 557 -17.29 34.15 65.95
C PRO A 557 -17.46 33.40 67.28
N ALA A 558 -18.25 32.32 67.25
CA ALA A 558 -18.48 31.50 68.44
C ALA A 558 -17.18 30.82 68.89
N SER A 559 -17.07 30.53 70.19
CA SER A 559 -15.94 29.78 70.73
C SER A 559 -15.78 28.43 70.03
N GLY A 560 -14.54 28.02 69.74
CA GLY A 560 -14.23 26.80 69.00
C GLY A 560 -14.24 26.95 67.48
N THR A 561 -14.61 28.13 66.95
CA THR A 561 -14.51 28.40 65.51
C THR A 561 -13.05 28.56 65.10
N GLU A 562 -12.60 27.83 64.08
CA GLU A 562 -11.31 28.08 63.43
C GLU A 562 -11.40 29.29 62.51
N VAL A 563 -10.54 30.28 62.73
CA VAL A 563 -10.42 31.46 61.89
C VAL A 563 -8.96 31.77 61.59
N LYS A 564 -8.70 32.64 60.62
CA LYS A 564 -7.33 33.11 60.35
C LYS A 564 -6.77 33.81 61.60
N ARG A 565 -5.51 33.56 61.95
CA ARG A 565 -4.81 34.30 63.03
C ARG A 565 -4.93 35.82 62.81
N GLY A 566 -5.23 36.59 63.84
CA GLY A 566 -5.51 38.04 63.73
C GLY A 566 -6.96 38.41 63.36
N SER A 567 -7.86 37.44 63.18
CA SER A 567 -9.26 37.72 62.85
C SER A 567 -9.98 38.54 63.95
N LEU A 568 -10.99 39.30 63.55
CA LEU A 568 -11.79 40.11 64.46
C LEU A 568 -12.78 39.24 65.24
N VAL A 569 -12.70 39.29 66.57
CA VAL A 569 -13.72 38.78 67.48
C VAL A 569 -14.51 39.97 68.04
N THR A 570 -15.82 39.99 67.78
CA THR A 570 -16.75 40.97 68.37
C THR A 570 -17.33 40.40 69.65
N ILE A 571 -17.30 41.16 70.74
CA ILE A 571 -17.92 40.79 72.01
C ILE A 571 -18.99 41.81 72.41
N TRP A 572 -20.07 41.35 73.02
CA TRP A 572 -21.16 42.20 73.53
C TRP A 572 -21.19 42.11 75.05
N VAL A 573 -21.10 43.27 75.69
CA VAL A 573 -20.99 43.43 77.15
C VAL A 573 -22.23 44.14 77.67
N ASN A 574 -22.84 43.61 78.73
CA ASN A 574 -23.96 44.27 79.39
C ASN A 574 -23.51 45.61 80.00
N PRO A 575 -24.19 46.74 79.71
CA PRO A 575 -23.86 48.04 80.27
C PRO A 575 -23.90 48.05 81.81
N SER A 576 -23.02 48.83 82.41
CA SER A 576 -22.85 48.94 83.87
C SER A 576 -24.05 49.55 84.59
#